data_AF-A0A6C1SX01-F1
#
_entry.id   AF-A0A6C1SX01-F1
#
_cell.length_a   1.000
_cell.length_b   1.000
_cell.length_c   1.000
_cell.angle_alpha   90.00
_cell.angle_beta   90.00
_cell.angle_gamma   90.00
#
_symmetry.space_group_name_H-M   'P 1'
#
loop_
_entity.id
_entity.type
_entity.pdbx_description
1 polymer ?
#
loop_
_entity_poly.entity_id
_entity_poly.type
_entity_poly.pdbx_seq_one_letter_code
_entity_poly.pdbx_strand_id
1 'polypeptide(L)'
;MRSYAIGDIHGQLSLLEDAHSRITADRAAYGDDTAPVVHLGDLVDRGPDSAGVIRFLREGLARGENWVVLKGNHDRLFERFLSEPDWRDERMSPEVSYLHPAIGGQETLMSYGLFRPSAFHIKHVREAAVMAVPTEDITFLRERPLMHRVGEQLFVHAGIRPGTPLPEQIEQDLLWIREPFLSDTREHGFLVVHGHTAIPQATHYRNRVNIDSRAAYGGPLTAIVIENRSVWRLTDTGRVPLLPL
;
A
#
# COMPACT_ATOMS: atom_id res chain seq x y z
N MET A 1 15.82 -6.17 15.59
CA MET A 1 14.87 -5.05 15.34
C MET A 1 13.58 -5.63 14.80
N ARG A 2 12.44 -5.28 15.40
CA ARG A 2 11.12 -5.78 15.04
C ARG A 2 10.33 -4.70 14.30
N SER A 3 9.60 -5.09 13.27
CA SER A 3 8.63 -4.24 12.57
C SER A 3 7.44 -5.08 12.14
N TYR A 4 6.29 -4.45 11.97
CA TYR A 4 5.12 -5.05 11.35
C TYR A 4 4.89 -4.43 9.97
N ALA A 5 4.26 -5.18 9.07
CA ALA A 5 3.83 -4.62 7.79
C ALA A 5 2.48 -5.16 7.33
N ILE A 6 1.73 -4.32 6.63
CA ILE A 6 0.43 -4.61 6.03
C ILE A 6 0.52 -4.32 4.53
N GLY A 7 0.07 -5.26 3.70
CA GLY A 7 0.07 -5.13 2.24
C GLY A 7 -0.96 -4.15 1.69
N ASP A 8 -1.17 -4.22 0.37
CA ASP A 8 -2.06 -3.37 -0.41
C ASP A 8 -3.52 -3.47 0.06
N ILE A 9 -4.11 -2.35 0.47
CA ILE A 9 -5.36 -2.31 1.25
C ILE A 9 -6.57 -2.17 0.32
N HIS A 10 -6.49 -1.31 -0.69
CA HIS A 10 -7.50 -1.12 -1.71
C HIS A 10 -8.92 -0.94 -1.16
N GLY A 11 -9.13 0.01 -0.25
CA GLY A 11 -10.46 0.31 0.30
C GLY A 11 -11.09 -0.80 1.15
N GLN A 12 -10.34 -1.83 1.54
CA GLN A 12 -10.83 -2.93 2.37
C GLN A 12 -10.71 -2.60 3.88
N LEU A 13 -11.52 -1.66 4.37
CA LEU A 13 -11.45 -1.19 5.76
C LEU A 13 -11.55 -2.33 6.80
N SER A 14 -12.52 -3.23 6.66
CA SER A 14 -12.68 -4.35 7.60
C SER A 14 -11.44 -5.24 7.65
N LEU A 15 -10.80 -5.51 6.50
CA LEU A 15 -9.59 -6.33 6.46
C LEU A 15 -8.39 -5.60 7.11
N LEU A 16 -8.34 -4.27 7.00
CA LEU A 16 -7.34 -3.44 7.65
C LEU A 16 -7.50 -3.49 9.19
N GLU A 17 -8.72 -3.39 9.69
CA GLU A 17 -9.02 -3.52 11.12
C GLU A 17 -8.64 -4.90 11.65
N ASP A 18 -8.93 -5.96 10.90
CA ASP A 18 -8.54 -7.34 11.24
C ASP A 18 -7.01 -7.51 11.23
N ALA A 19 -6.30 -6.87 10.29
CA ALA A 19 -4.84 -6.86 10.25
C ALA A 19 -4.23 -6.20 11.49
N HIS A 20 -4.75 -5.04 11.90
CA HIS A 20 -4.32 -4.35 13.14
C HIS A 20 -4.67 -5.15 14.40
N SER A 21 -5.80 -5.83 14.42
CA SER A 21 -6.19 -6.72 15.53
C SER A 21 -5.19 -7.87 15.70
N ARG A 22 -4.76 -8.48 14.59
CA ARG A 22 -3.71 -9.53 14.60
C ARG A 22 -2.35 -9.01 15.08
N ILE A 23 -1.97 -7.78 14.69
CA ILE A 23 -0.75 -7.13 15.20
C ILE A 23 -0.85 -6.88 16.71
N THR A 24 -2.01 -6.40 17.19
CA THR A 24 -2.25 -6.15 18.61
C THR A 24 -2.14 -7.44 19.42
N ALA A 25 -2.74 -8.54 18.93
CA ALA A 25 -2.62 -9.86 19.56
C ALA A 25 -1.17 -10.35 19.59
N ASP A 26 -0.41 -10.13 18.52
CA ASP A 26 1.01 -10.49 18.46
C ASP A 26 1.86 -9.72 19.47
N ARG A 27 1.65 -8.40 19.60
CA ARG A 27 2.31 -7.56 20.62
C ARG A 27 1.99 -8.04 22.03
N ALA A 28 0.74 -8.38 22.32
CA ALA A 28 0.35 -8.92 23.61
C ALA A 28 1.05 -10.26 23.93
N ALA A 29 1.27 -11.10 22.92
CA ALA A 29 1.90 -12.41 23.08
C ALA A 29 3.44 -12.35 23.16
N TYR A 30 4.09 -11.44 22.43
CA TYR A 30 5.55 -11.40 22.25
C TYR A 30 6.22 -10.11 22.73
N GLY A 31 5.48 -9.19 23.33
CA GLY A 31 5.94 -7.87 23.77
C GLY A 31 6.25 -6.91 22.62
N ASP A 32 6.92 -5.79 22.94
CA ASP A 32 7.35 -4.73 22.00
C ASP A 32 6.23 -3.90 21.37
N ASP A 33 5.76 -2.92 22.14
CA ASP A 33 4.82 -1.89 21.66
C ASP A 33 5.51 -0.78 20.86
N THR A 34 6.83 -0.84 20.69
CA THR A 34 7.61 0.21 20.02
C THR A 34 7.87 -0.10 18.55
N ALA A 35 7.76 -1.37 18.12
CA ALA A 35 7.92 -1.77 16.73
C ALA A 35 6.90 -1.04 15.81
N PRO A 36 7.35 -0.38 14.72
CA PRO A 36 6.45 0.34 13.84
C PRO A 36 5.53 -0.61 13.05
N VAL A 37 4.35 -0.13 12.67
CA VAL A 37 3.48 -0.80 11.69
C VAL A 37 3.59 -0.06 10.35
N VAL A 38 4.08 -0.76 9.32
CA VAL A 38 4.28 -0.17 7.99
C VAL A 38 3.16 -0.60 7.03
N HIS A 39 2.36 0.35 6.54
CA HIS A 39 1.38 0.12 5.48
C HIS A 39 2.05 0.36 4.13
N LEU A 40 2.02 -0.62 3.22
CA LEU A 40 2.81 -0.57 1.98
C LEU A 40 2.20 0.30 0.86
N GLY A 41 1.12 1.02 1.13
CA GLY A 41 0.42 1.86 0.16
C GLY A 41 -0.73 1.14 -0.53
N ASP A 42 -1.18 1.72 -1.64
CA ASP A 42 -2.39 1.31 -2.36
C ASP A 42 -3.56 1.22 -1.38
N LEU A 43 -3.82 2.35 -0.74
CA LEU A 43 -4.86 2.52 0.27
C LEU A 43 -6.25 2.58 -0.38
N VAL A 44 -6.31 3.14 -1.58
CA VAL A 44 -7.53 3.44 -2.33
C VAL A 44 -7.74 2.50 -3.52
N ASP A 45 -8.89 2.67 -4.17
CA ASP A 45 -9.37 1.97 -5.36
C ASP A 45 -9.79 0.52 -5.11
N ARG A 46 -10.67 0.02 -5.98
CA ARG A 46 -11.21 -1.36 -6.06
C ARG A 46 -12.14 -1.77 -4.93
N GLY A 47 -11.74 -1.61 -3.66
CA GLY A 47 -12.60 -1.95 -2.53
C GLY A 47 -13.59 -0.85 -2.18
N PRO A 48 -14.58 -1.18 -1.33
CA PRO A 48 -15.78 -0.35 -1.18
C PRO A 48 -15.58 0.91 -0.32
N ASP A 49 -14.54 0.99 0.51
CA ASP A 49 -14.43 2.01 1.54
C ASP A 49 -13.03 2.66 1.63
N SER A 50 -12.59 3.26 0.52
CA SER A 50 -11.33 4.02 0.49
C SER A 50 -11.32 5.23 1.43
N ALA A 51 -12.43 5.96 1.53
CA ALA A 51 -12.59 7.07 2.47
C ALA A 51 -12.42 6.62 3.93
N GLY A 52 -13.03 5.49 4.30
CA GLY A 52 -12.89 4.88 5.61
C GLY A 52 -11.44 4.47 5.92
N VAL A 53 -10.74 3.85 4.97
CA VAL A 53 -9.32 3.49 5.10
C VAL A 53 -8.44 4.72 5.36
N ILE A 54 -8.60 5.79 4.56
CA ILE A 54 -7.81 7.01 4.73
C ILE A 54 -8.07 7.63 6.10
N ARG A 55 -9.35 7.77 6.49
CA ARG A 55 -9.73 8.28 7.80
C ARG A 55 -9.12 7.45 8.95
N PHE A 56 -9.24 6.13 8.88
CA PHE A 56 -8.68 5.22 9.90
C PHE A 56 -7.17 5.45 10.10
N LEU A 57 -6.41 5.53 9.00
CA LEU A 57 -4.96 5.71 9.06
C LEU A 57 -4.58 7.11 9.57
N ARG A 58 -5.30 8.14 9.14
CA ARG A 58 -5.09 9.53 9.58
C ARG A 58 -5.35 9.70 11.07
N GLU A 59 -6.47 9.18 11.55
CA GLU A 59 -6.83 9.25 12.96
C GLU A 59 -5.84 8.47 13.84
N GLY A 60 -5.35 7.31 13.38
CA GLY A 60 -4.30 6.57 14.08
C GLY A 60 -3.01 7.38 14.22
N LEU A 61 -2.52 7.98 13.13
CA LEU A 61 -1.35 8.87 13.20
C LEU A 61 -1.59 10.08 14.12
N ALA A 62 -2.78 10.68 14.08
CA ALA A 62 -3.13 11.79 14.96
C ALA A 62 -3.18 11.40 16.45
N ARG A 63 -3.49 10.13 16.76
CA ARG A 63 -3.39 9.56 18.11
C ARG A 63 -1.95 9.23 18.54
N GLY A 64 -0.97 9.37 17.64
CA GLY A 64 0.43 9.06 17.92
C GLY A 64 0.79 7.60 17.76
N GLU A 65 -0.02 6.83 17.03
CA GLU A 65 0.33 5.46 16.67
C GLU A 65 1.67 5.45 15.91
N ASN A 66 2.55 4.51 16.25
CA ASN A 66 3.84 4.34 15.55
C ASN A 66 3.63 3.65 14.20
N TRP A 67 2.93 4.31 13.28
CA TRP A 67 2.63 3.82 11.95
C TRP A 67 3.44 4.57 10.89
N VAL A 68 3.84 3.86 9.85
CA VAL A 68 4.43 4.43 8.64
C VAL A 68 3.55 4.03 7.46
N VAL A 69 2.85 5.01 6.89
CA VAL A 69 1.98 4.77 5.73
C VAL A 69 2.74 5.18 4.48
N LEU A 70 3.07 4.22 3.62
CA LEU A 70 3.73 4.49 2.34
C LEU A 70 2.73 4.89 1.27
N LYS A 71 3.22 5.56 0.24
CA LYS A 71 2.48 5.85 -0.99
C LYS A 71 2.54 4.65 -1.93
N GLY A 72 1.39 4.22 -2.44
CA GLY A 72 1.28 3.31 -3.58
C GLY A 72 1.00 4.03 -4.89
N ASN A 73 0.98 3.29 -6.00
CA ASN A 73 0.67 3.90 -7.29
C ASN A 73 -0.80 4.33 -7.38
N HIS A 74 -1.74 3.58 -6.82
CA HIS A 74 -3.16 3.95 -6.81
C HIS A 74 -3.41 5.23 -6.00
N ASP A 75 -2.68 5.40 -4.89
CA ASP A 75 -2.74 6.62 -4.07
C ASP A 75 -2.32 7.86 -4.88
N ARG A 76 -1.25 7.72 -5.68
CA ARG A 76 -0.80 8.78 -6.60
C ARG A 76 -1.81 9.05 -7.71
N LEU A 77 -2.38 8.00 -8.31
CA LEU A 77 -3.37 8.14 -9.37
C LEU A 77 -4.60 8.91 -8.89
N PHE A 78 -5.12 8.57 -7.71
CA PHE A 78 -6.25 9.26 -7.11
C PHE A 78 -5.92 10.72 -6.75
N GLU A 79 -4.78 10.96 -6.10
CA GLU A 79 -4.34 12.31 -5.74
C GLU A 79 -4.22 13.21 -6.98
N ARG A 80 -3.55 12.73 -8.03
CA ARG A 80 -3.35 13.48 -9.27
C ARG A 80 -4.62 13.61 -10.10
N PHE A 81 -5.53 12.64 -10.05
CA PHE A 81 -6.85 12.77 -10.67
C PHE A 81 -7.59 14.01 -10.15
N LEU A 82 -7.43 14.33 -8.87
CA LEU A 82 -8.05 15.50 -8.24
C LEU A 82 -7.25 16.78 -8.44
N SER A 83 -5.92 16.72 -8.35
CA SER A 83 -5.06 17.92 -8.32
C SER A 83 -4.54 18.36 -9.69
N GLU A 84 -4.41 17.45 -10.65
CA GLU A 84 -3.76 17.71 -11.94
C GLU A 84 -4.57 17.15 -13.13
N PRO A 85 -5.53 17.94 -13.65
CA PRO A 85 -6.49 17.55 -14.68
C PRO A 85 -5.96 16.82 -15.91
N ASP A 86 -4.78 17.23 -16.35
CA ASP A 86 -4.17 16.84 -17.61
C ASP A 86 -3.00 15.87 -17.40
N TRP A 87 -2.68 15.54 -16.13
CA TRP A 87 -1.62 14.61 -15.81
C TRP A 87 -2.00 13.18 -16.18
N ARG A 88 -1.01 12.44 -16.67
CA ARG A 88 -1.12 11.03 -17.01
C ARG A 88 0.14 10.32 -16.55
N ASP A 89 -0.04 9.17 -15.91
CA ASP A 89 1.08 8.34 -15.49
C ASP A 89 1.72 7.68 -16.71
N GLU A 90 3.04 7.79 -16.85
CA GLU A 90 3.80 7.20 -17.96
C GLU A 90 3.77 5.66 -17.97
N ARG A 91 3.44 5.01 -16.84
CA ARG A 91 3.29 3.55 -16.76
C ARG A 91 1.88 3.07 -17.11
N MET A 92 0.94 3.98 -17.32
CA MET A 92 -0.41 3.64 -17.76
C MET A 92 -0.56 3.76 -19.28
N SER A 93 -1.37 2.87 -19.86
CA SER A 93 -1.76 3.01 -21.27
C SER A 93 -2.49 4.34 -21.47
N PRO A 94 -2.23 5.09 -22.56
CA PRO A 94 -2.93 6.34 -22.87
C PRO A 94 -4.45 6.20 -22.99
N GLU A 95 -4.95 4.98 -23.21
CA GLU A 95 -6.38 4.69 -23.33
C GLU A 95 -7.06 4.47 -21.97
N VAL A 96 -6.27 4.28 -20.90
CA VAL A 96 -6.77 3.98 -19.56
C VAL A 96 -6.83 5.27 -18.73
N SER A 97 -8.04 5.69 -18.39
CA SER A 97 -8.28 6.78 -17.44
C SER A 97 -8.36 6.26 -16.00
N TYR A 98 -8.30 7.16 -15.01
CA TYR A 98 -8.47 6.81 -13.60
C TYR A 98 -9.80 6.07 -13.31
N LEU A 99 -10.88 6.43 -14.00
CA LEU A 99 -12.20 5.79 -13.84
C LEU A 99 -12.38 4.52 -14.68
N HIS A 100 -11.31 4.03 -15.32
CA HIS A 100 -11.36 2.76 -16.03
C HIS A 100 -11.56 1.61 -15.04
N PRO A 101 -12.42 0.60 -15.35
CA PRO A 101 -12.72 -0.50 -14.42
C PRO A 101 -11.50 -1.27 -13.91
N ALA A 102 -10.43 -1.37 -14.71
CA ALA A 102 -9.18 -2.03 -14.31
C ALA A 102 -8.40 -1.29 -13.19
N ILE A 103 -8.65 0.02 -13.03
CA ILE A 103 -8.04 0.83 -11.95
C ILE A 103 -8.86 0.69 -10.67
N GLY A 104 -10.18 0.83 -10.76
CA GLY A 104 -11.07 0.77 -9.59
C GLY A 104 -11.26 2.13 -8.89
N GLY A 105 -11.01 3.24 -9.60
CA GLY A 105 -11.21 4.58 -9.05
C GLY A 105 -12.68 4.97 -8.85
N GLN A 106 -13.62 4.24 -9.46
CA GLN A 106 -15.05 4.48 -9.26
C GLN A 106 -15.46 4.18 -7.82
N GLU A 107 -14.96 3.08 -7.27
CA GLU A 107 -15.22 2.63 -5.90
C GLU A 107 -14.69 3.63 -4.88
N THR A 108 -13.50 4.19 -5.10
CA THR A 108 -12.96 5.30 -4.29
C THR A 108 -13.94 6.47 -4.26
N LEU A 109 -14.37 6.96 -5.41
CA LEU A 109 -15.30 8.09 -5.48
C LEU A 109 -16.67 7.79 -4.86
N MET A 110 -17.18 6.56 -5.02
CA MET A 110 -18.41 6.13 -4.36
C MET A 110 -18.28 6.14 -2.83
N SER A 111 -17.10 5.79 -2.28
CA SER A 111 -16.85 5.87 -0.84
C SER A 111 -16.88 7.31 -0.29
N TYR A 112 -16.66 8.32 -1.14
CA TYR A 112 -16.85 9.75 -0.83
C TYR A 112 -18.27 10.27 -1.15
N GLY A 113 -19.22 9.38 -1.45
CA GLY A 113 -20.63 9.74 -1.66
C GLY A 113 -21.01 10.11 -3.09
N LEU A 114 -20.12 9.96 -4.08
CA LEU A 114 -20.49 10.17 -5.48
C LEU A 114 -21.33 8.99 -6.01
N PHE A 115 -22.46 9.28 -6.63
CA PHE A 115 -23.32 8.25 -7.20
C PHE A 115 -22.91 7.90 -8.64
N ARG A 116 -22.53 6.63 -8.87
CA ARG A 116 -22.21 6.06 -10.20
C ARG A 116 -21.26 6.91 -11.06
N PRO A 117 -20.07 7.26 -10.53
CA PRO A 117 -19.05 7.99 -11.29
C PRO A 117 -18.67 7.21 -12.55
N SER A 118 -18.52 7.89 -13.69
CA SER A 118 -18.25 7.25 -14.98
C SER A 118 -17.24 8.02 -15.82
N ALA A 119 -16.37 7.28 -16.51
CA ALA A 119 -15.40 7.83 -17.44
C ALA A 119 -16.03 8.62 -18.60
N PHE A 120 -17.28 8.34 -18.99
CA PHE A 120 -17.99 9.09 -20.05
C PHE A 120 -18.15 10.58 -19.73
N HIS A 121 -18.19 10.94 -18.45
CA HIS A 121 -18.35 12.32 -17.98
C HIS A 121 -17.21 12.73 -17.05
N ILE A 122 -15.98 12.28 -17.34
CA ILE A 122 -14.83 12.38 -16.43
C ILE A 122 -14.58 13.80 -15.90
N LYS A 123 -14.81 14.85 -16.69
CA LYS A 123 -14.66 16.25 -16.25
C LYS A 123 -15.65 16.62 -15.14
N HIS A 124 -16.95 16.40 -15.36
CA HIS A 124 -17.98 16.65 -14.36
C HIS A 124 -17.80 15.76 -13.12
N VAL A 125 -17.40 14.50 -13.31
CA VAL A 125 -17.12 13.60 -12.18
C VAL A 125 -15.96 14.13 -11.34
N ARG A 126 -14.89 14.62 -11.97
CA ARG A 126 -13.76 15.21 -11.25
C ARG A 126 -14.19 16.48 -10.50
N GLU A 127 -14.96 17.37 -11.12
CA GLU A 127 -15.46 18.58 -10.45
C GLU A 127 -16.28 18.23 -9.20
N ALA A 128 -17.17 17.24 -9.29
CA ALA A 128 -17.90 16.72 -8.14
C ALA A 128 -16.97 16.08 -7.09
N ALA A 129 -15.95 15.35 -7.53
CA ALA A 129 -14.99 14.69 -6.65
C ALA A 129 -14.14 15.70 -5.87
N VAL A 130 -13.67 16.77 -6.51
CA VAL A 130 -12.93 17.86 -5.86
C VAL A 130 -13.76 18.54 -4.76
N MET A 131 -15.07 18.62 -4.94
CA MET A 131 -15.97 19.17 -3.91
C MET A 131 -16.28 18.19 -2.77
N ALA A 132 -16.28 16.88 -3.05
CA ALA A 132 -16.65 15.85 -2.09
C ALA A 132 -15.48 15.33 -1.24
N VAL A 133 -14.28 15.26 -1.82
CA VAL A 133 -13.09 14.71 -1.15
C VAL A 133 -12.47 15.78 -0.25
N PRO A 134 -12.33 15.54 1.07
CA PRO A 134 -11.69 16.48 1.97
C PRO A 134 -10.26 16.81 1.56
N THR A 135 -9.87 18.09 1.64
CA THR A 135 -8.52 18.54 1.25
C THR A 135 -7.43 17.87 2.09
N GLU A 136 -7.75 17.56 3.34
CA GLU A 136 -6.85 16.87 4.24
C GLU A 136 -6.60 15.40 3.85
N ASP A 137 -7.52 14.73 3.14
CA ASP A 137 -7.31 13.39 2.59
C ASP A 137 -6.38 13.43 1.37
N ILE A 138 -6.57 14.42 0.50
CA ILE A 138 -5.69 14.65 -0.66
C ILE A 138 -4.26 14.95 -0.19
N THR A 139 -4.13 15.81 0.82
CA THR A 139 -2.84 16.19 1.42
C THR A 139 -2.18 14.99 2.09
N PHE A 140 -2.95 14.19 2.83
CA PHE A 140 -2.46 12.96 3.42
C PHE A 140 -1.83 12.04 2.37
N LEU A 141 -2.53 11.74 1.28
CA LEU A 141 -2.00 10.91 0.19
C LEU A 141 -0.73 11.51 -0.43
N ARG A 142 -0.75 12.82 -0.72
CA ARG A 142 0.38 13.53 -1.34
C ARG A 142 1.65 13.44 -0.50
N GLU A 143 1.53 13.56 0.82
CA GLU A 143 2.68 13.63 1.74
C GLU A 143 3.21 12.27 2.20
N ARG A 144 2.60 11.15 1.77
CA ARG A 144 3.09 9.82 2.15
C ARG A 144 4.53 9.59 1.64
N PRO A 145 5.46 9.11 2.49
CA PRO A 145 6.80 8.75 2.06
C PRO A 145 6.78 7.60 1.05
N LEU A 146 7.81 7.53 0.20
CA LEU A 146 7.93 6.51 -0.85
C LEU A 146 8.59 5.22 -0.35
N MET A 147 9.37 5.31 0.72
CA MET A 147 10.05 4.18 1.34
C MET A 147 10.32 4.45 2.82
N HIS A 148 10.53 3.38 3.58
CA HIS A 148 10.94 3.45 4.98
C HIS A 148 11.99 2.39 5.26
N ARG A 149 13.07 2.77 5.95
CA ARG A 149 14.15 1.84 6.31
C ARG A 149 14.32 1.79 7.82
N VAL A 150 14.40 0.58 8.36
CA VAL A 150 14.61 0.32 9.78
C VAL A 150 15.51 -0.91 9.93
N GLY A 151 16.74 -0.67 10.39
CA GLY A 151 17.79 -1.69 10.44
C GLY A 151 18.08 -2.30 9.05
N GLU A 152 17.94 -3.62 8.95
CA GLU A 152 18.15 -4.41 7.74
C GLU A 152 16.88 -4.58 6.89
N GLN A 153 15.83 -3.81 7.15
CA GLN A 153 14.54 -3.90 6.47
C GLN A 153 14.31 -2.62 5.65
N LEU A 154 13.92 -2.79 4.39
CA LEU A 154 13.43 -1.70 3.53
C LEU A 154 11.98 -1.99 3.16
N PHE A 155 11.10 -1.06 3.46
CA PHE A 155 9.71 -1.08 3.02
C PHE A 155 9.53 -0.11 1.86
N VAL A 156 8.90 -0.59 0.80
CA VAL A 156 8.63 0.16 -0.43
C VAL A 156 7.41 -0.44 -1.11
N HIS A 157 6.60 0.36 -1.80
CA HIS A 157 5.36 -0.14 -2.40
C HIS A 157 5.61 -1.23 -3.47
N ALA A 158 6.29 -0.90 -4.57
CA ALA A 158 6.50 -1.85 -5.66
C ALA A 158 7.84 -2.60 -5.58
N GLY A 159 8.92 -1.88 -5.28
CA GLY A 159 10.26 -2.43 -5.27
C GLY A 159 11.33 -1.36 -5.47
N ILE A 160 12.56 -1.79 -5.73
CA ILE A 160 13.69 -0.89 -6.06
C ILE A 160 14.28 -1.27 -7.41
N ARG A 161 14.86 -0.30 -8.13
CA ARG A 161 15.71 -0.58 -9.29
C ARG A 161 17.00 -1.27 -8.81
N PRO A 162 17.26 -2.53 -9.20
CA PRO A 162 18.45 -3.25 -8.76
C PRO A 162 19.75 -2.57 -9.20
N GLY A 163 20.74 -2.51 -8.30
CA GLY A 163 22.03 -1.88 -8.55
C GLY A 163 22.03 -0.34 -8.49
N THR A 164 20.88 0.30 -8.24
CA THR A 164 20.77 1.74 -8.01
C THR A 164 20.76 2.02 -6.50
N PRO A 165 21.62 2.90 -5.95
CA PRO A 165 21.60 3.29 -4.54
C PRO A 165 20.24 3.88 -4.11
N LEU A 166 19.85 3.73 -2.84
CA LEU A 166 18.55 4.24 -2.34
C LEU A 166 18.29 5.73 -2.61
N PRO A 167 19.26 6.65 -2.41
CA PRO A 167 19.04 8.07 -2.69
C PRO A 167 18.86 8.39 -4.19
N GLU A 168 19.22 7.46 -5.07
CA GLU A 168 19.13 7.60 -6.53
C GLU A 168 17.91 6.86 -7.11
N GLN A 169 17.13 6.18 -6.28
CA GLN A 169 15.86 5.58 -6.69
C GLN A 169 14.86 6.70 -7.06
N ILE A 170 14.09 6.49 -8.12
CA ILE A 170 13.09 7.44 -8.58
C ILE A 170 11.68 6.98 -8.17
N GLU A 171 10.80 7.94 -7.91
CA GLU A 171 9.41 7.67 -7.51
C GLU A 171 8.70 6.70 -8.47
N GLN A 172 8.93 6.84 -9.77
CA GLN A 172 8.30 5.98 -10.76
C GLN A 172 8.60 4.49 -10.53
N ASP A 173 9.84 4.14 -10.21
CA ASP A 173 10.20 2.75 -9.96
C ASP A 173 9.69 2.28 -8.60
N LEU A 174 9.80 3.13 -7.56
CA LEU A 174 9.34 2.80 -6.22
C LEU A 174 7.83 2.48 -6.18
N LEU A 175 7.05 3.09 -7.08
CA LEU A 175 5.60 2.88 -7.18
C LEU A 175 5.18 1.85 -8.23
N TRP A 176 5.98 1.54 -9.24
CA TRP A 176 5.52 0.70 -10.38
C TRP A 176 6.44 -0.44 -10.80
N ILE A 177 7.66 -0.54 -10.25
CA ILE A 177 8.62 -1.50 -10.78
C ILE A 177 8.12 -2.94 -10.60
N ARG A 178 8.25 -3.72 -11.67
CA ARG A 178 8.10 -5.17 -11.65
C ARG A 178 9.40 -5.79 -12.12
N GLU A 179 9.71 -5.65 -13.40
CA GLU A 179 11.02 -6.04 -13.92
C GLU A 179 11.96 -4.82 -14.04
N PRO A 180 13.27 -4.99 -13.82
CA PRO A 180 13.97 -6.26 -13.53
C PRO A 180 13.94 -6.69 -12.05
N PHE A 181 13.22 -5.98 -11.17
CA PHE A 181 13.26 -6.20 -9.72
C PHE A 181 12.77 -7.59 -9.27
N LEU A 182 11.63 -8.06 -9.78
CA LEU A 182 11.03 -9.34 -9.38
C LEU A 182 11.90 -10.55 -9.74
N SER A 183 12.67 -10.45 -10.83
CA SER A 183 13.59 -11.50 -11.26
C SER A 183 15.01 -11.34 -10.70
N ASP A 184 15.31 -10.24 -10.01
CA ASP A 184 16.63 -10.01 -9.43
C ASP A 184 16.82 -10.80 -8.13
N THR A 185 17.89 -11.60 -8.08
CA THR A 185 18.22 -12.47 -6.94
C THR A 185 19.40 -11.96 -6.13
N ARG A 186 19.95 -10.79 -6.45
CA ARG A 186 21.09 -10.23 -5.73
C ARG A 186 20.65 -9.75 -4.36
N GLU A 187 21.55 -9.85 -3.37
CA GLU A 187 21.34 -9.18 -2.09
C GLU A 187 21.48 -7.66 -2.25
N HIS A 188 20.56 -6.92 -1.63
CA HIS A 188 20.53 -5.46 -1.70
C HIS A 188 21.15 -4.79 -0.46
N GLY A 189 21.64 -5.58 0.49
CA GLY A 189 22.11 -5.11 1.80
C GLY A 189 20.98 -4.91 2.82
N PHE A 190 19.73 -5.17 2.43
CA PHE A 190 18.53 -5.16 3.26
C PHE A 190 17.50 -6.14 2.68
N LEU A 191 16.57 -6.60 3.50
CA LEU A 191 15.40 -7.35 3.07
C LEU A 191 14.35 -6.36 2.54
N VAL A 192 13.98 -6.46 1.27
CA VAL A 192 12.97 -5.58 0.66
C VAL A 192 11.58 -6.14 0.91
N VAL A 193 10.72 -5.42 1.61
CA VAL A 193 9.33 -5.77 1.87
C VAL A 193 8.45 -4.89 0.99
N HIS A 194 7.66 -5.53 0.13
CA HIS A 194 6.88 -4.84 -0.90
C HIS A 194 5.51 -5.49 -1.17
N GLY A 195 4.71 -4.78 -1.94
CA GLY A 195 3.39 -5.17 -2.41
C GLY A 195 3.30 -5.03 -3.93
N HIS A 196 2.24 -4.37 -4.43
CA HIS A 196 1.98 -3.97 -5.83
C HIS A 196 1.74 -5.11 -6.83
N THR A 197 2.47 -6.22 -6.68
CA THR A 197 2.36 -7.38 -7.57
C THR A 197 1.54 -8.46 -6.88
N ALA A 198 0.25 -8.49 -7.18
CA ALA A 198 -0.69 -9.36 -6.49
C ALA A 198 -0.42 -10.86 -6.73
N ILE A 199 -0.02 -11.56 -5.67
CA ILE A 199 0.28 -13.00 -5.66
C ILE A 199 -0.75 -13.79 -4.84
N PRO A 200 -0.94 -15.09 -5.09
CA PRO A 200 -1.94 -15.89 -4.37
C PRO A 200 -1.72 -15.94 -2.85
N GLN A 201 -0.46 -15.86 -2.42
CA GLN A 201 -0.06 -15.88 -1.02
C GLN A 201 1.23 -15.10 -0.86
N ALA A 202 1.35 -14.34 0.24
CA ALA A 202 2.60 -13.71 0.63
C ALA A 202 3.78 -14.69 0.55
N THR A 203 4.90 -14.23 0.00
CA THR A 203 6.02 -15.11 -0.37
C THR A 203 7.34 -14.41 -0.06
N HIS A 204 8.26 -15.16 0.57
CA HIS A 204 9.62 -14.71 0.84
C HIS A 204 10.57 -15.28 -0.22
N TYR A 205 11.24 -14.40 -0.96
CA TYR A 205 12.14 -14.73 -2.06
C TYR A 205 13.63 -14.51 -1.70
N ARG A 206 14.01 -14.75 -0.43
CA ARG A 206 15.34 -14.50 0.17
C ARG A 206 15.78 -13.03 0.27
N ASN A 207 15.84 -12.31 -0.84
CA ASN A 207 16.25 -10.89 -0.88
C ASN A 207 15.06 -9.92 -0.73
N ARG A 208 13.85 -10.40 -0.99
CA ARG A 208 12.59 -9.64 -0.84
C ARG A 208 11.45 -10.49 -0.28
N VAL A 209 10.41 -9.82 0.18
CA VAL A 209 9.14 -10.39 0.64
C VAL A 209 8.01 -9.61 -0.04
N ASN A 210 7.17 -10.32 -0.79
CA ASN A 210 5.95 -9.75 -1.33
C ASN A 210 4.78 -10.13 -0.44
N ILE A 211 4.01 -9.15 0.04
CA ILE A 211 2.83 -9.36 0.89
C ILE A 211 1.50 -8.89 0.27
N ASP A 212 1.49 -8.47 -1.00
CA ASP A 212 0.24 -8.25 -1.73
C ASP A 212 -0.43 -9.60 -2.04
N SER A 213 -1.34 -9.99 -1.16
CA SER A 213 -2.09 -11.26 -1.23
C SER A 213 -3.46 -11.10 -1.87
N ARG A 214 -3.62 -10.12 -2.77
CA ARG A 214 -4.83 -9.88 -3.59
C ARG A 214 -6.05 -9.39 -2.81
N ALA A 215 -5.89 -8.58 -1.76
CA ALA A 215 -7.02 -7.96 -1.05
C ALA A 215 -7.97 -7.20 -2.00
N ALA A 216 -7.38 -6.50 -2.99
CA ALA A 216 -8.10 -5.86 -4.10
C ALA A 216 -9.04 -6.78 -4.89
N TYR A 217 -8.80 -8.09 -4.89
CA TYR A 217 -9.49 -9.07 -5.72
C TYR A 217 -10.19 -10.15 -4.87
N GLY A 218 -10.52 -9.83 -3.61
CA GLY A 218 -11.20 -10.74 -2.69
C GLY A 218 -10.29 -11.75 -2.00
N GLY A 219 -8.97 -11.62 -2.14
CA GLY A 219 -7.99 -12.33 -1.33
C GLY A 219 -7.83 -11.72 0.08
N PRO A 220 -6.99 -12.32 0.94
CA PRO A 220 -6.74 -11.78 2.28
C PRO A 220 -5.85 -10.52 2.24
N LEU A 221 -6.06 -9.62 3.20
CA LEU A 221 -5.05 -8.62 3.54
C LEU A 221 -4.00 -9.23 4.47
N THR A 222 -2.78 -9.37 3.97
CA THR A 222 -1.69 -9.94 4.75
C THR A 222 -1.07 -8.92 5.68
N ALA A 223 -0.96 -9.30 6.96
CA ALA A 223 -0.10 -8.68 7.94
C ALA A 223 1.07 -9.61 8.27
N ILE A 224 2.27 -9.06 8.40
CA ILE A 224 3.47 -9.79 8.81
C ILE A 224 4.15 -9.11 10.00
N VAL A 225 4.90 -9.90 10.77
CA VAL A 225 5.92 -9.42 11.69
C VAL A 225 7.28 -9.86 11.17
N ILE A 226 8.26 -8.97 11.28
CA ILE A 226 9.63 -9.19 10.84
C ILE A 226 10.55 -8.92 12.02
N GLU A 227 11.41 -9.89 12.34
CA GLU A 227 12.47 -9.72 13.33
C GLU A 227 13.81 -9.92 12.65
N ASN A 228 14.57 -8.82 12.53
CA ASN A 228 15.75 -8.74 11.67
C ASN A 228 15.38 -9.08 10.23
N ARG A 229 15.61 -10.32 9.80
CA ARG A 229 15.24 -10.85 8.47
C ARG A 229 14.31 -12.06 8.53
N SER A 230 13.95 -12.53 9.72
CA SER A 230 12.98 -13.60 9.89
C SER A 230 11.57 -13.04 9.78
N VAL A 231 10.71 -13.72 9.02
CA VAL A 231 9.39 -13.22 8.65
C VAL A 231 8.32 -14.22 9.06
N TRP A 232 7.24 -13.73 9.66
CA TRP A 232 6.06 -14.51 9.96
C TRP A 232 4.82 -13.80 9.48
N ARG A 233 3.91 -14.55 8.86
CA ARG A 233 2.54 -14.08 8.63
C ARG A 233 1.77 -14.14 9.94
N LEU A 234 0.99 -13.11 10.21
CA LEU A 234 0.07 -13.08 11.34
C LEU A 234 -1.28 -13.68 10.93
N THR A 235 -1.70 -14.71 11.66
CA THR A 235 -3.02 -15.37 11.53
C THR A 235 -3.78 -15.30 12.84
N ASP A 236 -5.05 -15.69 12.84
CA ASP A 236 -5.88 -15.71 14.06
C ASP A 236 -5.36 -16.69 15.13
N THR A 237 -4.50 -17.61 14.71
CA THR A 237 -3.82 -18.60 15.56
C THR A 237 -2.38 -18.22 15.91
N GLY A 238 -1.92 -17.02 15.54
CA GLY A 238 -0.59 -16.50 15.85
C GLY A 238 0.37 -16.44 14.66
N ARG A 239 1.67 -16.50 14.94
CA ARG A 239 2.74 -16.39 13.92
C ARG A 239 2.87 -17.68 13.11
N VAL A 240 2.78 -17.58 11.79
CA VAL A 240 3.11 -18.66 10.84
C VAL A 240 4.40 -18.29 10.09
N PRO A 241 5.49 -19.07 10.21
CA PRO A 241 6.75 -18.75 9.54
C PRO A 241 6.59 -18.64 8.02
N LEU A 242 7.17 -17.58 7.45
CA LEU A 242 7.27 -17.39 6.01
C LEU A 242 8.71 -17.69 5.57
N LEU A 243 8.98 -18.97 5.31
CA LEU A 243 10.32 -19.43 4.95
C LEU A 243 10.71 -18.95 3.54
N PRO A 244 11.99 -18.60 3.31
CA PRO A 244 12.46 -18.27 1.97
C PRO A 244 12.32 -19.44 1.00
N LEU A 245 11.83 -19.18 -0.21
CA LEU A 245 11.85 -20.10 -1.35
C LEU A 245 13.28 -20.50 -1.71
#